data_AF-A0A8G2J2U6-F1
#
_entry.id   AF-A0A8G2J2U6-F1
#
_cell.length_a   1.000
_cell.length_b   1.000
_cell.length_c   1.000
_cell.angle_alpha   90.00
_cell.angle_beta   90.00
_cell.angle_gamma   90.00
#
_symmetry.space_group_name_H-M   'P 1'
#
loop_
_entity.id
_entity.type
_entity.pdbx_description
1 polymer ?
#
loop_
_entity_poly.entity_id
_entity_poly.type
_entity_poly.pdbx_seq_one_letter_code
_entity_poly.pdbx_strand_id
1 'polypeptide(L)'
;MEDGGSMVSPKRKRLVTGKTIVIPLVGHPVEQVKSPGPINNWFAEHGVDAVIVPMDIRPEKVASFFDVLRAMENCAGCSVTMPHKQAAFVACDEVSERARRARAVNTIRRSPSGKLIGEMTDGMAFIAALGGHGVRVRDCNALLIGAGGAGMAIAFELASEGASSLTIIEPDQMRRRALEAELNRYHPALEVFDRVAAGRKIDIAVNASPLGMNSGDPLPFPIAELAGARIVADAVTRPVVTPWLKEAERHGLKVQNGEEMALAQLPIQLSYLRFMNSSSRSAGGATGAAELSIAPEAAK
;
A
#
# COMPACT_ATOMS: atom_id res chain seq x y z
N MET A 1 -34.01 -0.37 -40.35
CA MET A 1 -33.98 -1.78 -39.90
C MET A 1 -32.70 -2.33 -40.51
N GLU A 2 -31.64 -2.66 -39.78
CA GLU A 2 -31.58 -3.33 -38.49
C GLU A 2 -30.45 -2.74 -37.61
N ASP A 3 -30.76 -2.54 -36.33
CA ASP A 3 -29.81 -2.19 -35.28
C ASP A 3 -28.93 -3.41 -34.97
N GLY A 4 -27.64 -3.32 -35.31
CA GLY A 4 -26.60 -4.25 -34.87
C GLY A 4 -26.24 -4.00 -33.40
N GLY A 5 -27.13 -4.38 -32.49
CA GLY A 5 -26.88 -4.36 -31.05
C GLY A 5 -25.67 -5.23 -30.70
N SER A 6 -24.56 -4.59 -30.32
CA SER A 6 -23.41 -5.24 -29.69
C SER A 6 -23.87 -5.95 -28.41
N MET A 7 -24.05 -7.27 -28.50
CA MET A 7 -24.33 -8.11 -27.35
C MET A 7 -23.07 -8.17 -26.49
N VAL A 8 -22.99 -7.31 -25.48
CA VAL A 8 -22.07 -7.48 -24.36
C VAL A 8 -22.45 -8.79 -23.68
N SER A 9 -21.72 -9.86 -23.98
CA SER A 9 -21.86 -11.16 -23.33
C SER A 9 -21.83 -10.98 -21.80
N PRO A 10 -22.76 -11.59 -21.05
CA PRO A 10 -22.82 -11.41 -19.60
C PRO A 10 -21.50 -11.91 -18.99
N LYS A 11 -20.83 -11.08 -18.18
CA LYS A 11 -19.62 -11.47 -17.43
C LYS A 11 -19.95 -12.76 -16.67
N ARG A 12 -19.49 -13.93 -17.15
CA ARG A 12 -19.71 -15.20 -16.47
C ARG A 12 -19.11 -15.08 -15.07
N LYS A 13 -19.93 -15.28 -14.03
CA LYS A 13 -19.43 -15.44 -12.67
C LYS A 13 -18.45 -16.62 -12.70
N ARG A 14 -17.16 -16.34 -12.44
CA ARG A 14 -16.16 -17.39 -12.36
C ARG A 14 -16.44 -18.20 -11.10
N LEU A 15 -16.65 -19.50 -11.27
CA LEU A 15 -16.81 -20.43 -10.15
C LEU A 15 -15.42 -20.77 -9.60
N VAL A 16 -15.27 -20.74 -8.28
CA VAL A 16 -14.07 -21.22 -7.60
C VAL A 16 -14.00 -22.74 -7.77
N THR A 17 -12.83 -23.25 -8.17
CA THR A 17 -12.58 -24.68 -8.37
C THR A 17 -11.42 -25.17 -7.52
N GLY A 18 -11.15 -26.47 -7.50
CA GLY A 18 -9.95 -27.03 -6.84
C GLY A 18 -8.61 -26.59 -7.45
N LYS A 19 -8.62 -25.92 -8.61
CA LYS A 19 -7.42 -25.36 -9.25
C LYS A 19 -7.18 -23.89 -8.91
N THR A 20 -8.17 -23.22 -8.31
CA THR A 20 -8.11 -21.78 -8.05
C THR A 20 -7.01 -21.47 -7.03
N ILE A 21 -6.17 -20.48 -7.37
CA ILE A 21 -5.14 -19.94 -6.49
C ILE A 21 -5.81 -19.04 -5.44
N VAL A 22 -5.53 -19.27 -4.17
CA VAL A 22 -6.05 -18.45 -3.07
C VAL A 22 -4.96 -17.49 -2.61
N ILE A 23 -5.31 -16.21 -2.46
CA ILE A 23 -4.45 -15.18 -1.90
C ILE A 23 -5.14 -14.66 -0.64
N PRO A 24 -4.66 -14.99 0.56
CA PRO A 24 -5.19 -14.36 1.76
C PRO A 24 -4.89 -12.86 1.79
N LEU A 25 -5.85 -12.07 2.27
CA LEU A 25 -5.62 -10.72 2.78
C LEU A 25 -5.84 -10.75 4.28
N VAL A 26 -4.76 -10.78 5.06
CA VAL A 26 -4.82 -10.92 6.52
C VAL A 26 -4.77 -9.56 7.23
N GLY A 27 -5.64 -9.36 8.22
CA GLY A 27 -5.73 -8.14 9.04
C GLY A 27 -6.58 -8.36 10.28
N HIS A 28 -6.77 -7.30 11.08
CA HIS A 28 -7.77 -7.28 12.15
C HIS A 28 -8.18 -5.85 12.56
N PRO A 29 -9.49 -5.51 12.56
CA PRO A 29 -10.54 -6.16 11.78
C PRO A 29 -10.25 -6.07 10.27
N VAL A 30 -10.90 -6.86 9.43
CA VAL A 30 -10.73 -6.78 7.95
C VAL A 30 -11.92 -6.15 7.21
N GLU A 31 -13.02 -5.82 7.89
CA GLU A 31 -14.23 -5.30 7.25
C GLU A 31 -13.99 -4.05 6.37
N GLN A 32 -13.00 -3.23 6.75
CA GLN A 32 -12.69 -1.98 6.08
C GLN A 32 -11.76 -2.11 4.86
N VAL A 33 -11.20 -3.29 4.58
CA VAL A 33 -10.19 -3.44 3.51
C VAL A 33 -10.81 -3.25 2.12
N LYS A 34 -10.12 -2.48 1.26
CA LYS A 34 -10.66 -2.05 -0.05
C LYS A 34 -10.11 -2.81 -1.25
N SER A 35 -8.93 -3.40 -1.12
CA SER A 35 -8.24 -4.06 -2.24
C SER A 35 -8.90 -5.35 -2.80
N PRO A 36 -9.72 -6.14 -2.07
CA PRO A 36 -10.24 -7.39 -2.62
C PRO A 36 -11.11 -7.21 -3.87
N GLY A 37 -12.00 -6.21 -3.89
CA GLY A 37 -12.90 -5.96 -5.02
C GLY A 37 -12.12 -5.67 -6.31
N PRO A 38 -11.29 -4.62 -6.34
CA PRO A 38 -10.45 -4.28 -7.49
C PRO A 38 -9.55 -5.43 -7.97
N ILE A 39 -8.89 -6.16 -7.06
CA ILE A 39 -8.01 -7.28 -7.43
C ILE A 39 -8.80 -8.45 -8.02
N ASN A 40 -9.92 -8.85 -7.41
CA ASN A 40 -10.75 -9.93 -7.94
C ASN A 40 -11.39 -9.57 -9.28
N ASN A 41 -11.77 -8.30 -9.48
CA ASN A 41 -12.23 -7.81 -10.78
C ASN A 41 -11.12 -7.91 -11.83
N TRP A 42 -9.89 -7.53 -11.48
CA TRP A 42 -8.74 -7.67 -12.37
C TRP A 42 -8.50 -9.13 -12.76
N PHE A 43 -8.54 -10.07 -11.82
CA PHE A 43 -8.42 -11.51 -12.12
C PHE A 43 -9.52 -12.01 -13.06
N ALA A 44 -10.77 -11.57 -12.85
CA ALA A 44 -11.89 -11.93 -13.71
C ALA A 44 -11.73 -11.39 -15.14
N GLU A 45 -11.27 -10.14 -15.28
CA GLU A 45 -11.08 -9.49 -16.58
C GLU A 45 -9.91 -10.05 -17.37
N HIS A 46 -8.89 -10.62 -16.70
CA HIS A 46 -7.70 -11.18 -17.33
C HIS A 46 -7.70 -12.72 -17.39
N GLY A 47 -8.80 -13.38 -17.05
CA GLY A 47 -8.90 -14.84 -17.12
C GLY A 47 -8.02 -15.59 -16.12
N VAL A 48 -7.46 -14.92 -15.10
CA VAL A 48 -6.56 -15.51 -14.08
C VAL A 48 -7.34 -16.29 -13.01
N ASP A 49 -7.05 -17.58 -12.83
CA ASP A 49 -7.74 -18.45 -11.86
C ASP A 49 -7.26 -18.23 -10.43
N ALA A 50 -7.50 -17.03 -9.92
CA ALA A 50 -7.13 -16.63 -8.57
C ALA A 50 -8.26 -15.86 -7.87
N VAL A 51 -8.26 -15.90 -6.54
CA VAL A 51 -9.13 -15.12 -5.68
C VAL A 51 -8.35 -14.57 -4.51
N ILE A 52 -8.50 -13.28 -4.22
CA ILE A 52 -8.04 -12.67 -2.97
C ILE A 52 -9.19 -12.64 -1.96
N VAL A 53 -8.94 -13.13 -0.74
CA VAL A 53 -9.96 -13.31 0.29
C VAL A 53 -9.52 -12.67 1.61
N PRO A 54 -10.29 -11.72 2.17
CA PRO A 54 -10.05 -11.20 3.51
C PRO A 54 -10.15 -12.30 4.57
N MET A 55 -9.13 -12.40 5.42
CA MET A 55 -9.08 -13.31 6.55
C MET A 55 -8.88 -12.51 7.83
N ASP A 56 -9.92 -12.47 8.67
CA ASP A 56 -9.88 -11.77 9.95
C ASP A 56 -9.16 -12.64 10.99
N ILE A 57 -7.94 -12.24 11.37
CA ILE A 57 -7.09 -13.03 12.26
C ILE A 57 -6.63 -12.14 13.41
N ARG A 58 -6.95 -12.51 14.64
CA ARG A 58 -6.51 -11.73 15.81
C ARG A 58 -4.98 -11.75 15.96
N PRO A 59 -4.37 -10.68 16.51
CA PRO A 59 -2.91 -10.57 16.66
C PRO A 59 -2.25 -11.78 17.33
N GLU A 60 -2.91 -12.40 18.32
CA GLU A 60 -2.36 -13.52 19.09
C GLU A 60 -2.31 -14.83 18.28
N LYS A 61 -2.96 -14.87 17.12
CA LYS A 61 -3.06 -16.06 16.25
C LYS A 61 -2.37 -15.89 14.91
N VAL A 62 -1.86 -14.70 14.59
CA VAL A 62 -1.27 -14.41 13.27
C VAL A 62 -0.02 -15.23 12.98
N ALA A 63 0.77 -15.58 14.00
CA ALA A 63 1.95 -16.43 13.82
C ALA A 63 1.58 -17.79 13.22
N SER A 64 0.56 -18.46 13.76
CA SER A 64 0.07 -19.75 13.26
C SER A 64 -0.51 -19.64 11.84
N PHE A 65 -1.03 -18.48 11.45
CA PHE A 65 -1.47 -18.26 10.08
C PHE A 65 -0.31 -18.30 9.09
N PHE A 66 0.87 -17.76 9.44
CA PHE A 66 2.03 -17.84 8.56
C PHE A 66 2.53 -19.27 8.39
N ASP A 67 2.37 -20.14 9.41
CA ASP A 67 2.65 -21.58 9.26
C ASP A 67 1.69 -22.25 8.28
N VAL A 68 0.40 -21.92 8.34
CA VAL A 68 -0.59 -22.38 7.36
C VAL A 68 -0.24 -21.87 5.96
N LEU A 69 0.12 -20.59 5.83
CA LEU A 69 0.48 -19.98 4.55
C LEU A 69 1.65 -20.72 3.89
N ARG A 70 2.63 -21.19 4.67
CA ARG A 70 3.76 -22.00 4.17
C ARG A 70 3.29 -23.33 3.59
N ALA A 71 2.29 -23.96 4.19
CA ALA A 71 1.75 -25.26 3.78
C ALA A 71 0.73 -25.21 2.62
N MET A 72 0.21 -24.03 2.25
CA MET A 72 -0.81 -23.90 1.21
C MET A 72 -0.22 -24.02 -0.21
N GLU A 73 -0.36 -25.19 -0.84
CA GLU A 73 0.18 -25.43 -2.19
C GLU A 73 -0.49 -24.63 -3.31
N ASN A 74 -1.79 -24.35 -3.19
CA ASN A 74 -2.52 -23.50 -4.15
C ASN A 74 -2.55 -22.02 -3.73
N CYS A 75 -1.43 -21.49 -3.23
CA CYS A 75 -1.31 -20.13 -2.76
C CYS A 75 -0.09 -19.42 -3.37
N ALA A 76 -0.31 -18.24 -3.97
CA ALA A 76 0.78 -17.43 -4.53
C ALA A 76 1.50 -16.57 -3.46
N GLY A 77 0.86 -16.35 -2.31
CA GLY A 77 1.32 -15.39 -1.32
C GLY A 77 0.19 -14.81 -0.50
N CYS A 78 0.44 -13.67 0.16
CA CYS A 78 -0.49 -13.04 1.08
C CYS A 78 -0.37 -11.52 1.03
N SER A 79 -1.50 -10.81 1.08
CA SER A 79 -1.53 -9.38 1.41
C SER A 79 -1.72 -9.22 2.91
N VAL A 80 -0.93 -8.36 3.54
CA VAL A 80 -0.94 -8.17 4.99
C VAL A 80 -1.29 -6.71 5.30
N THR A 81 -2.28 -6.50 6.16
CA THR A 81 -2.65 -5.18 6.65
C THR A 81 -2.54 -5.08 8.17
N MET A 82 -2.90 -3.93 8.72
CA MET A 82 -2.92 -3.67 10.16
C MET A 82 -3.70 -4.78 10.91
N PRO A 83 -3.21 -5.22 12.08
CA PRO A 83 -1.97 -4.81 12.77
C PRO A 83 -0.77 -5.73 12.46
N HIS A 84 -0.84 -6.56 11.42
CA HIS A 84 0.03 -7.72 11.26
C HIS A 84 1.35 -7.47 10.52
N LYS A 85 1.59 -6.24 10.02
CA LYS A 85 2.72 -5.95 9.12
C LYS A 85 4.08 -6.22 9.75
N GLN A 86 4.26 -5.96 11.05
CA GLN A 86 5.51 -6.30 11.75
C GLN A 86 5.64 -7.80 12.03
N ALA A 87 4.55 -8.46 12.38
CA ALA A 87 4.54 -9.91 12.58
C ALA A 87 4.88 -10.65 11.26
N ALA A 88 4.34 -10.16 10.13
CA ALA A 88 4.69 -10.65 8.80
C ALA A 88 6.18 -10.48 8.47
N PHE A 89 6.77 -9.34 8.85
CA PHE A 89 8.21 -9.11 8.67
C PHE A 89 9.05 -10.15 9.42
N VAL A 90 8.69 -10.43 10.68
CA VAL A 90 9.38 -11.46 11.49
C VAL A 90 9.18 -12.87 10.92
N ALA A 91 8.01 -13.15 10.36
CA ALA A 91 7.67 -14.47 9.83
C ALA A 91 8.27 -14.77 8.44
N CYS A 92 8.73 -13.76 7.69
CA CYS A 92 9.32 -13.97 6.37
C CYS A 92 10.76 -14.51 6.44
N ASP A 93 11.10 -15.43 5.54
CA ASP A 93 12.46 -15.98 5.43
C ASP A 93 13.40 -14.99 4.73
N GLU A 94 12.85 -14.27 3.75
CA GLU A 94 13.55 -13.24 2.99
C GLU A 94 12.68 -11.99 2.92
N VAL A 95 13.31 -10.82 2.92
CA VAL A 95 12.62 -9.53 2.85
C VAL A 95 13.39 -8.59 1.94
N SER A 96 12.67 -7.78 1.17
CA SER A 96 13.25 -6.72 0.36
C SER A 96 13.97 -5.69 1.24
N GLU A 97 14.80 -4.86 0.61
CA GLU A 97 15.43 -3.74 1.33
C GLU A 97 14.39 -2.76 1.89
N ARG A 98 13.27 -2.53 1.18
CA ARG A 98 12.18 -1.66 1.63
C ARG A 98 11.51 -2.22 2.86
N ALA A 99 11.18 -3.52 2.85
CA ALA A 99 10.62 -4.21 4.00
C ALA A 99 11.57 -4.22 5.20
N ARG A 100 12.88 -4.37 4.95
CA ARG A 100 13.92 -4.28 5.99
C ARG A 100 14.00 -2.90 6.64
N ARG A 101 14.00 -1.84 5.82
CA ARG A 101 14.03 -0.45 6.30
C ARG A 101 12.76 -0.10 7.09
N ALA A 102 11.59 -0.52 6.59
CA ALA A 102 10.30 -0.28 7.26
C ALA A 102 10.03 -1.23 8.44
N ARG A 103 10.81 -2.30 8.60
CA ARG A 103 10.59 -3.40 9.56
C ARG A 103 9.15 -3.93 9.53
N ALA A 104 8.60 -3.99 8.32
CA ALA A 104 7.21 -4.28 8.05
C ALA A 104 7.08 -4.93 6.67
N VAL A 105 6.12 -5.83 6.52
CA VAL A 105 5.76 -6.47 5.26
C VAL A 105 4.26 -6.34 5.06
N ASN A 106 3.84 -5.88 3.89
CA ASN A 106 2.41 -5.79 3.51
C ASN A 106 2.06 -6.73 2.35
N THR A 107 3.07 -7.35 1.72
CA THR A 107 2.91 -8.23 0.56
C THR A 107 3.92 -9.36 0.69
N ILE A 108 3.46 -10.61 0.72
CA ILE A 108 4.29 -11.81 0.81
C ILE A 108 4.08 -12.61 -0.46
N ARG A 109 5.17 -13.08 -1.07
CA ARG A 109 5.13 -14.13 -2.09
C ARG A 109 5.55 -15.46 -1.46
N ARG A 110 4.79 -16.52 -1.74
CA ARG A 110 5.16 -17.89 -1.37
C ARG A 110 6.02 -18.50 -2.48
N SER A 111 7.17 -19.07 -2.13
CA SER A 111 7.97 -19.87 -3.08
C SER A 111 7.38 -21.28 -3.26
N PRO A 112 7.76 -22.02 -4.32
CA PRO A 112 7.38 -23.43 -4.45
C PRO A 112 7.80 -24.32 -3.28
N SER A 113 8.86 -23.95 -2.54
CA SER A 113 9.31 -24.67 -1.35
C SER A 113 8.59 -24.25 -0.06
N GLY A 114 7.57 -23.39 -0.15
CA GLY A 114 6.86 -22.83 1.00
C GLY A 114 7.59 -21.71 1.74
N LYS A 115 8.70 -21.17 1.20
CA LYS A 115 9.36 -19.99 1.79
C LYS A 115 8.52 -18.73 1.60
N LEU A 116 8.54 -17.84 2.58
CA LEU A 116 7.85 -16.56 2.57
C LEU A 116 8.84 -15.44 2.26
N ILE A 117 8.59 -14.72 1.16
CA ILE A 117 9.44 -13.63 0.68
C ILE A 117 8.61 -12.34 0.76
N GLY A 118 9.02 -11.43 1.64
CA GLY A 118 8.28 -10.24 2.01
C GLY A 118 8.70 -8.97 1.27
N GLU A 119 7.71 -8.12 1.00
CA GLU A 119 7.86 -6.78 0.41
C GLU A 119 6.98 -5.78 1.15
N MET A 120 7.41 -4.52 1.11
CA MET A 120 6.68 -3.39 1.65
C MET A 120 6.33 -2.40 0.55
N THR A 121 5.10 -2.49 0.05
CA THR A 121 4.62 -1.74 -1.12
C THR A 121 3.87 -0.46 -0.79
N ASP A 122 3.54 -0.20 0.48
CA ASP A 122 2.76 0.98 0.91
C ASP A 122 3.40 2.29 0.42
N GLY A 123 4.70 2.48 0.64
CA GLY A 123 5.37 3.72 0.24
C GLY A 123 5.32 3.96 -1.27
N MET A 124 5.57 2.90 -2.07
CA MET A 124 5.48 2.99 -3.54
C MET A 124 4.05 3.32 -4.00
N ALA A 125 3.04 2.73 -3.35
CA ALA A 125 1.64 3.00 -3.63
C ALA A 125 1.27 4.45 -3.30
N PHE A 126 1.78 4.98 -2.19
CA PHE A 126 1.59 6.38 -1.80
C PHE A 126 2.18 7.34 -2.83
N ILE A 127 3.43 7.13 -3.28
CA ILE A 127 4.07 7.94 -4.32
C ILE A 127 3.30 7.86 -5.64
N ALA A 128 2.86 6.66 -6.04
CA ALA A 128 2.09 6.47 -7.25
C ALA A 128 0.74 7.22 -7.21
N ALA A 129 0.04 7.19 -6.05
CA ALA A 129 -1.18 7.95 -5.84
C ALA A 129 -0.94 9.47 -5.90
N LEU A 130 0.15 9.97 -5.29
CA LEU A 130 0.52 11.39 -5.37
C LEU A 130 0.74 11.84 -6.82
N GLY A 131 1.39 11.00 -7.61
CA GLY A 131 1.62 11.22 -9.04
C GLY A 131 0.31 11.35 -9.84
N GLY A 132 -0.74 10.61 -9.44
CA GLY A 132 -2.09 10.72 -10.01
C GLY A 132 -2.72 12.11 -9.84
N HIS A 133 -2.32 12.84 -8.79
CA HIS A 133 -2.73 14.23 -8.53
C HIS A 133 -1.81 15.28 -9.16
N GLY A 134 -0.82 14.85 -9.94
CA GLY A 134 0.21 15.70 -10.54
C GLY A 134 1.21 16.27 -9.52
N VAL A 135 1.31 15.67 -8.34
CA VAL A 135 2.24 16.11 -7.29
C VAL A 135 3.54 15.31 -7.39
N ARG A 136 4.66 16.03 -7.47
CA ARG A 136 6.02 15.46 -7.40
C ARG A 136 6.62 15.76 -6.05
N VAL A 137 7.37 14.80 -5.49
CA VAL A 137 7.99 14.91 -4.16
C VAL A 137 9.30 15.68 -4.17
N ARG A 138 10.03 15.69 -5.29
CA ARG A 138 11.32 16.35 -5.37
C ARG A 138 11.24 17.81 -4.91
N ASP A 139 12.16 18.18 -4.03
CA ASP A 139 12.31 19.50 -3.43
C ASP A 139 11.10 19.95 -2.57
N CYS A 140 10.27 19.01 -2.10
CA CYS A 140 9.16 19.29 -1.20
C CYS A 140 9.55 19.20 0.27
N ASN A 141 8.85 19.99 1.09
CA ASN A 141 8.83 19.85 2.54
C ASN A 141 7.62 18.99 2.92
N ALA A 142 7.86 17.80 3.45
CA ALA A 142 6.80 16.85 3.80
C ALA A 142 6.51 16.87 5.32
N LEU A 143 5.24 16.69 5.68
CA LEU A 143 4.79 16.38 7.03
C LEU A 143 4.24 14.96 7.04
N LEU A 144 4.75 14.11 7.93
CA LEU A 144 4.28 12.76 8.16
C LEU A 144 3.75 12.63 9.60
N ILE A 145 2.48 12.25 9.73
CA ILE A 145 1.87 11.90 11.02
C ILE A 145 1.79 10.38 11.14
N GLY A 146 2.48 9.83 12.14
CA GLY A 146 2.57 8.40 12.42
C GLY A 146 3.78 7.73 11.78
N ALA A 147 4.57 7.02 12.59
CA ALA A 147 5.77 6.29 12.19
C ALA A 147 5.60 4.76 12.33
N GLY A 148 4.36 4.25 12.21
CA GLY A 148 4.08 2.81 12.10
C GLY A 148 4.56 2.22 10.77
N GLY A 149 4.24 0.95 10.47
CA GLY A 149 4.75 0.28 9.24
C GLY A 149 4.49 1.07 7.95
N ALA A 150 3.26 1.54 7.73
CA ALA A 150 2.93 2.37 6.56
C ALA A 150 3.69 3.72 6.59
N GLY A 151 3.71 4.40 7.73
CA GLY A 151 4.41 5.67 7.90
C GLY A 151 5.91 5.57 7.63
N MET A 152 6.58 4.52 8.13
CA MET A 152 8.00 4.27 7.83
C MET A 152 8.21 4.05 6.33
N ALA A 153 7.38 3.23 5.67
CA ALA A 153 7.50 2.99 4.24
C ALA A 153 7.29 4.27 3.42
N ILE A 154 6.31 5.09 3.79
CA ILE A 154 6.04 6.40 3.17
C ILE A 154 7.22 7.35 3.39
N ALA A 155 7.79 7.42 4.59
CA ALA A 155 8.95 8.25 4.90
C ALA A 155 10.15 7.94 4.01
N PHE A 156 10.48 6.65 3.84
CA PHE A 156 11.61 6.23 3.00
C PHE A 156 11.39 6.53 1.52
N GLU A 157 10.17 6.37 1.02
CA GLU A 157 9.87 6.68 -0.39
C GLU A 157 9.84 8.19 -0.62
N LEU A 158 9.33 8.99 0.32
CA LEU A 158 9.45 10.45 0.28
C LEU A 158 10.92 10.90 0.22
N ALA A 159 11.77 10.32 1.06
CA ALA A 159 13.20 10.59 1.07
C ALA A 159 13.90 10.14 -0.24
N SER A 160 13.52 8.97 -0.76
CA SER A 160 14.08 8.41 -2.01
C SER A 160 13.69 9.21 -3.25
N GLU A 161 12.49 9.80 -3.25
CA GLU A 161 12.00 10.67 -4.33
C GLU A 161 12.52 12.13 -4.24
N GLY A 162 13.37 12.41 -3.24
CA GLY A 162 14.10 13.68 -3.13
C GLY A 162 13.36 14.79 -2.39
N ALA A 163 12.56 14.47 -1.37
CA ALA A 163 12.07 15.48 -0.43
C ALA A 163 13.25 16.26 0.19
N SER A 164 13.12 17.58 0.31
CA SER A 164 14.15 18.42 0.97
C SER A 164 14.11 18.27 2.48
N SER A 165 12.90 18.18 3.05
CA SER A 165 12.71 17.97 4.47
C SER A 165 11.54 17.06 4.78
N LEU A 166 11.62 16.40 5.93
CA LEU A 166 10.54 15.58 6.49
C LEU A 166 10.33 15.95 7.96
N THR A 167 9.15 16.46 8.28
CA THR A 167 8.69 16.63 9.67
C THR A 167 7.90 15.40 10.10
N ILE A 168 8.28 14.78 11.21
CA ILE A 168 7.67 13.55 11.72
C ILE A 168 6.96 13.83 13.04
N ILE A 169 5.64 13.64 13.04
CA ILE A 169 4.80 13.71 14.24
C ILE A 169 4.46 12.29 14.67
N GLU A 170 5.09 11.82 15.75
CA GLU A 170 4.87 10.51 16.34
C GLU A 170 4.96 10.63 17.87
N PRO A 171 3.88 10.32 18.61
CA PRO A 171 3.87 10.38 20.07
C PRO A 171 4.87 9.41 20.74
N ASP A 172 5.10 8.24 20.14
CA ASP A 172 6.10 7.29 20.62
C ASP A 172 7.51 7.76 20.25
N GLN A 173 8.20 8.38 21.22
CA GLN A 173 9.54 8.90 21.02
C GLN A 173 10.55 7.84 20.57
N MET A 174 10.41 6.58 21.01
CA MET A 174 11.33 5.52 20.59
C MET A 174 11.11 5.20 19.12
N ARG A 175 9.85 5.09 18.68
CA ARG A 175 9.51 4.85 17.28
C ARG A 175 9.95 6.01 16.39
N ARG A 176 9.73 7.25 16.83
CA ARG A 176 10.16 8.46 16.12
C ARG A 176 11.68 8.48 15.92
N ARG A 177 12.45 8.32 17.02
CA ARG A 177 13.92 8.30 16.97
C ARG A 177 14.47 7.15 16.13
N ALA A 178 13.82 5.98 16.16
CA ALA A 178 14.20 4.86 15.31
C ALA A 178 14.04 5.21 13.82
N LEU A 179 12.93 5.84 13.43
CA LEU A 179 12.73 6.30 12.05
C LEU A 179 13.74 7.39 11.66
N GLU A 180 13.96 8.40 12.51
CA GLU A 180 14.95 9.47 12.31
C GLU A 180 16.36 8.89 12.07
N ALA A 181 16.78 7.93 12.89
CA ALA A 181 18.11 7.31 12.79
C ALA A 181 18.30 6.55 11.47
N GLU A 182 17.29 5.80 11.04
CA GLU A 182 17.36 5.06 9.78
C GLU A 182 17.30 6.02 8.57
N LEU A 183 16.47 7.06 8.60
CA LEU A 183 16.45 8.10 7.57
C LEU A 183 17.81 8.79 7.44
N ASN A 184 18.43 9.18 8.56
CA ASN A 184 19.76 9.79 8.55
C ASN A 184 20.83 8.83 8.00
N ARG A 185 20.70 7.52 8.27
CA ARG A 185 21.61 6.50 7.75
C ARG A 185 21.52 6.35 6.23
N TYR A 186 20.31 6.33 5.67
CA TYR A 186 20.09 6.05 4.24
C TYR A 186 19.97 7.30 3.37
N HIS A 187 19.58 8.44 3.96
CA HIS A 187 19.32 9.72 3.31
C HIS A 187 19.93 10.87 4.14
N PRO A 188 21.26 10.93 4.32
CA PRO A 188 21.91 11.92 5.19
C PRO A 188 21.73 13.38 4.75
N ALA A 189 21.28 13.62 3.52
CA ALA A 189 20.96 14.96 3.02
C ALA A 189 19.53 15.42 3.35
N LEU A 190 18.66 14.52 3.82
CA LEU A 190 17.29 14.86 4.21
C LEU A 190 17.30 15.59 5.55
N GLU A 191 16.73 16.79 5.59
CA GLU A 191 16.51 17.46 6.87
C GLU A 191 15.29 16.84 7.58
N VAL A 192 15.51 16.25 8.76
CA VAL A 192 14.43 15.63 9.56
C VAL A 192 14.12 16.48 10.78
N PHE A 193 12.83 16.76 10.97
CA PHE A 193 12.31 17.57 12.08
C PHE A 193 11.29 16.80 12.89
N ASP A 194 11.18 17.16 14.16
CA ASP A 194 10.29 16.49 15.11
C ASP A 194 9.05 17.32 15.51
N ARG A 195 8.96 18.51 14.91
CA ARG A 195 7.86 19.47 15.01
C ARG A 195 7.88 20.41 13.81
N VAL A 196 6.72 20.95 13.45
CA VAL A 196 6.63 22.01 12.44
C VAL A 196 7.08 23.32 13.10
N ALA A 197 8.16 23.92 12.59
CA ALA A 197 8.59 25.24 13.03
C ALA A 197 7.65 26.33 12.51
N ALA A 198 7.43 27.39 13.28
CA ALA A 198 6.59 28.51 12.86
C ALA A 198 7.06 29.09 11.51
N GLY A 199 6.12 29.22 10.57
CA GLY A 199 6.40 29.74 9.22
C GLY A 199 7.10 28.77 8.27
N ARG A 200 7.40 27.52 8.69
CA ARG A 200 7.91 26.50 7.78
C ARG A 200 6.81 26.09 6.81
N LYS A 201 7.11 26.20 5.52
CA LYS A 201 6.23 25.73 4.45
C LYS A 201 6.13 24.20 4.47
N ILE A 202 4.91 23.68 4.37
CA ILE A 202 4.64 22.26 4.10
C ILE A 202 4.04 22.16 2.69
N ASP A 203 4.63 21.33 1.82
CA ASP A 203 4.15 21.09 0.46
C ASP A 203 3.26 19.83 0.40
N ILE A 204 3.56 18.80 1.19
CA ILE A 204 2.84 17.51 1.24
C ILE A 204 2.60 17.17 2.71
N ALA A 205 1.36 16.95 3.11
CA ALA A 205 1.03 16.43 4.45
C ALA A 205 0.39 15.05 4.31
N VAL A 206 0.83 14.07 5.11
CA VAL A 206 0.30 12.71 5.08
C VAL A 206 0.00 12.18 6.47
N ASN A 207 -1.23 11.72 6.69
CA ASN A 207 -1.62 10.93 7.85
C ASN A 207 -1.42 9.45 7.54
N ALA A 208 -0.47 8.83 8.25
CA ALA A 208 -0.21 7.40 8.25
C ALA A 208 -0.52 6.78 9.63
N SER A 209 -1.24 7.51 10.49
CA SER A 209 -1.71 7.05 11.79
C SER A 209 -3.17 6.54 11.71
N PRO A 210 -3.69 5.89 12.76
CA PRO A 210 -5.10 5.50 12.83
C PRO A 210 -6.08 6.67 13.01
N LEU A 211 -5.62 7.91 13.23
CA LEU A 211 -6.51 9.04 13.47
C LEU A 211 -7.42 9.29 12.28
N GLY A 212 -8.72 9.43 12.55
CA GLY A 212 -9.76 9.62 11.54
C GLY A 212 -10.51 8.32 11.20
N MET A 213 -10.08 7.17 11.73
CA MET A 213 -10.81 5.91 11.62
C MET A 213 -12.08 5.90 12.49
N ASN A 214 -12.03 6.49 13.68
CA ASN A 214 -13.14 6.48 14.63
C ASN A 214 -13.85 7.83 14.69
N SER A 215 -15.16 7.77 14.93
CA SER A 215 -15.94 8.97 15.20
C SER A 215 -15.42 9.67 16.47
N GLY A 216 -15.08 10.95 16.36
CA GLY A 216 -14.57 11.74 17.49
C GLY A 216 -13.05 11.76 17.64
N ASP A 217 -12.30 11.05 16.78
CA ASP A 217 -10.84 11.19 16.73
C ASP A 217 -10.46 12.67 16.47
N PRO A 218 -9.40 13.18 17.13
CA PRO A 218 -8.88 14.51 16.81
C PRO A 218 -8.34 14.55 15.38
N LEU A 219 -8.27 15.75 14.81
CA LEU A 219 -7.58 15.95 13.54
C LEU A 219 -6.08 15.59 13.68
N PRO A 220 -5.49 14.85 12.72
CA PRO A 220 -4.06 14.52 12.71
C PRO A 220 -3.14 15.73 12.85
N PHE A 221 -3.52 16.87 12.27
CA PHE A 221 -2.75 18.11 12.32
C PHE A 221 -3.65 19.34 12.04
N PRO A 222 -3.39 20.52 12.61
CA PRO A 222 -4.18 21.72 12.32
C PRO A 222 -4.12 22.13 10.84
N ILE A 223 -5.25 22.13 10.13
CA ILE A 223 -5.30 22.45 8.69
C ILE A 223 -4.85 23.88 8.39
N ALA A 224 -5.09 24.83 9.31
CA ALA A 224 -4.64 26.21 9.15
C ALA A 224 -3.11 26.33 9.00
N GLU A 225 -2.34 25.41 9.59
CA GLU A 225 -0.88 25.35 9.46
C GLU A 225 -0.42 24.72 8.13
N LEU A 226 -1.34 24.16 7.34
CA LEU A 226 -1.09 23.61 6.00
C LEU A 226 -1.51 24.57 4.89
N ALA A 227 -1.70 25.85 5.20
CA ALA A 227 -1.98 26.88 4.20
C ALA A 227 -0.89 26.89 3.12
N GLY A 228 -1.28 26.69 1.86
CA GLY A 228 -0.36 26.61 0.72
C GLY A 228 0.27 25.24 0.47
N ALA A 229 -0.13 24.20 1.22
CA ALA A 229 0.21 22.82 0.87
C ALA A 229 -0.38 22.45 -0.50
N ARG A 230 0.35 21.64 -1.25
CA ARG A 230 -0.09 21.17 -2.57
C ARG A 230 -1.11 20.05 -2.45
N ILE A 231 -0.99 19.25 -1.39
CA ILE A 231 -1.88 18.11 -1.13
C ILE A 231 -1.84 17.69 0.35
N VAL A 232 -3.00 17.25 0.84
CA VAL A 232 -3.17 16.55 2.12
C VAL A 232 -3.63 15.12 1.83
N ALA A 233 -2.89 14.14 2.30
CA ALA A 233 -3.12 12.73 2.02
C ALA A 233 -3.42 11.95 3.29
N ASP A 234 -4.28 10.94 3.20
CA ASP A 234 -4.63 10.08 4.33
C ASP A 234 -4.53 8.61 3.93
N ALA A 235 -3.85 7.80 4.74
CA ALA A 235 -3.76 6.34 4.54
C ALA A 235 -5.02 5.61 5.08
N VAL A 236 -5.88 6.30 5.84
CA VAL A 236 -7.15 5.75 6.31
C VAL A 236 -8.08 5.51 5.12
N THR A 237 -8.67 4.30 5.08
CA THR A 237 -9.57 3.85 3.99
C THR A 237 -11.05 3.84 4.38
N ARG A 238 -11.36 4.03 5.67
CA ARG A 238 -12.72 4.12 6.19
C ARG A 238 -12.76 5.11 7.35
N PRO A 239 -13.56 6.19 7.25
CA PRO A 239 -14.33 6.61 6.07
C PRO A 239 -13.41 6.98 4.87
N VAL A 240 -13.96 6.98 3.65
CA VAL A 240 -13.18 7.34 2.43
C VAL A 240 -12.70 8.78 2.49
N VAL A 241 -13.56 9.71 2.94
CA VAL A 241 -13.19 11.08 3.25
C VAL A 241 -13.15 11.23 4.76
N THR A 242 -11.95 11.28 5.34
CA THR A 242 -11.77 11.50 6.78
C THR A 242 -12.14 12.94 7.16
N PRO A 243 -12.44 13.21 8.44
CA PRO A 243 -12.67 14.59 8.90
C PRO A 243 -11.52 15.55 8.54
N TRP A 244 -10.29 15.04 8.49
CA TRP A 244 -9.12 15.83 8.13
C TRP A 244 -9.08 16.17 6.64
N LEU A 245 -9.34 15.20 5.76
CA LEU A 245 -9.45 15.46 4.32
C LEU A 245 -10.61 16.41 4.03
N LYS A 246 -11.76 16.22 4.68
CA LYS A 246 -12.92 17.12 4.53
C LYS A 246 -12.56 18.56 4.92
N GLU A 247 -11.81 18.75 6.00
CA GLU A 247 -11.38 20.09 6.43
C GLU A 247 -10.33 20.69 5.49
N ALA A 248 -9.43 19.87 4.92
CA ALA A 248 -8.49 20.30 3.90
C ALA A 248 -9.20 20.78 2.61
N GLU A 249 -10.22 20.05 2.15
CA GLU A 249 -11.04 20.45 0.99
C GLU A 249 -11.74 21.79 1.23
N ARG A 250 -12.26 22.03 2.44
CA ARG A 250 -12.89 23.32 2.82
C ARG A 250 -11.91 24.48 2.78
N HIS A 251 -10.62 24.21 2.95
CA HIS A 251 -9.54 25.19 2.81
C HIS A 251 -8.97 25.27 1.39
N GLY A 252 -9.60 24.61 0.41
CA GLY A 252 -9.19 24.63 -1.00
C GLY A 252 -7.92 23.83 -1.29
N LEU A 253 -7.50 22.93 -0.38
CA LEU A 253 -6.37 22.05 -0.59
C LEU A 253 -6.79 20.83 -1.40
N LYS A 254 -5.90 20.33 -2.27
CA LYS A 254 -6.10 19.02 -2.88
C LYS A 254 -6.00 17.93 -1.82
N VAL A 255 -6.76 16.85 -2.02
CA VAL A 255 -6.72 15.69 -1.12
C VAL A 255 -6.44 14.40 -1.87
N GLN A 256 -5.75 13.48 -1.19
CA GLN A 256 -5.61 12.09 -1.59
C GLN A 256 -6.17 11.21 -0.48
N ASN A 257 -7.11 10.33 -0.80
CA ASN A 257 -7.69 9.40 0.18
C ASN A 257 -6.97 8.05 0.19
N GLY A 258 -7.24 7.24 1.23
CA GLY A 258 -6.60 5.93 1.38
C GLY A 258 -7.05 4.91 0.33
N GLU A 259 -8.22 5.09 -0.30
CA GLU A 259 -8.69 4.21 -1.38
C GLU A 259 -7.85 4.40 -2.64
N GLU A 260 -7.48 5.63 -2.98
CA GLU A 260 -6.56 5.93 -4.09
C GLU A 260 -5.18 5.29 -3.87
N MET A 261 -4.66 5.35 -2.64
CA MET A 261 -3.43 4.64 -2.27
C MET A 261 -3.60 3.11 -2.41
N ALA A 262 -4.72 2.54 -1.96
CA ALA A 262 -5.00 1.11 -2.09
C ALA A 262 -5.15 0.68 -3.56
N LEU A 263 -5.72 1.52 -4.42
CA LEU A 263 -5.82 1.27 -5.86
C LEU A 263 -4.46 1.36 -6.55
N ALA A 264 -3.64 2.35 -6.20
CA ALA A 264 -2.28 2.48 -6.72
C ALA A 264 -1.38 1.30 -6.34
N GLN A 265 -1.70 0.61 -5.25
CA GLN A 265 -1.00 -0.59 -4.79
C GLN A 265 -1.29 -1.84 -5.64
N LEU A 266 -2.46 -1.92 -6.29
CA LEU A 266 -2.90 -3.09 -7.05
C LEU A 266 -1.88 -3.58 -8.09
N PRO A 267 -1.40 -2.76 -9.04
CA PRO A 267 -0.44 -3.23 -10.04
C PRO A 267 0.90 -3.65 -9.42
N ILE A 268 1.29 -3.02 -8.30
CA ILE A 268 2.52 -3.33 -7.57
C ILE A 268 2.43 -4.72 -6.94
N GLN A 269 1.31 -5.03 -6.27
CA GLN A 269 1.08 -6.34 -5.66
C GLN A 269 0.93 -7.44 -6.70
N LEU A 270 0.16 -7.21 -7.76
CA LEU A 270 -0.02 -8.21 -8.82
C LEU A 270 1.30 -8.54 -9.53
N SER A 271 2.14 -7.53 -9.78
CA SER A 271 3.48 -7.73 -10.32
C SER A 271 4.37 -8.52 -9.36
N TYR A 272 4.38 -8.15 -8.08
CA TYR A 272 5.19 -8.83 -7.06
C TYR A 272 4.79 -10.31 -6.88
N LEU A 273 3.49 -10.61 -6.96
CA LEU A 273 2.91 -11.95 -6.91
C LEU A 273 3.01 -12.73 -8.24
N ARG A 274 3.66 -12.15 -9.26
CA ARG A 274 3.85 -12.74 -10.60
C ARG A 274 2.56 -13.00 -11.39
N PHE A 275 1.51 -12.24 -11.12
CA PHE A 275 0.29 -12.22 -11.95
C PHE A 275 0.37 -11.21 -13.10
N MET A 276 1.22 -10.18 -12.95
CA MET A 276 1.44 -9.15 -13.97
C MET A 276 2.93 -9.13 -14.36
N ASN A 277 3.22 -9.11 -15.66
CA ASN A 277 4.60 -8.95 -16.14
C ASN A 277 5.08 -7.52 -15.86
N SER A 278 6.30 -7.35 -15.36
CA SER A 278 6.90 -6.04 -15.05
C SER A 278 7.26 -5.19 -16.28
N SER A 279 6.82 -5.59 -17.47
CA SER A 279 7.15 -4.97 -18.76
C SER A 279 5.94 -4.24 -19.35
N SER A 280 5.58 -3.08 -18.79
CA SER A 280 4.75 -2.08 -19.49
C SER A 280 4.97 -0.66 -18.93
N ARG A 281 6.22 -0.20 -18.98
CA ARG A 281 6.52 1.24 -19.02
C ARG A 281 7.22 1.59 -20.33
N SER A 282 6.47 1.49 -21.44
CA SER A 282 6.69 2.32 -22.63
C SER A 282 5.53 2.14 -23.63
N ALA A 283 4.97 3.28 -24.03
CA ALA A 283 4.30 3.62 -25.29
C ALA A 283 3.29 2.63 -25.93
N GLY A 284 2.01 3.05 -25.94
CA GLY A 284 1.19 3.15 -27.16
C GLY A 284 0.88 1.87 -27.96
N GLY A 285 -0.36 1.40 -27.82
CA GLY A 285 -1.13 0.81 -28.91
C GLY A 285 -0.99 -0.71 -29.14
N ALA A 286 -2.13 -1.28 -29.54
CA ALA A 286 -2.37 -2.63 -30.07
C ALA A 286 -2.54 -3.79 -29.07
N THR A 287 -3.78 -4.29 -29.12
CA THR A 287 -4.30 -5.58 -28.67
C THR A 287 -3.35 -6.75 -28.93
N GLY A 288 -3.00 -7.49 -27.87
CA GLY A 288 -2.41 -8.81 -27.94
C GLY A 288 -2.67 -9.54 -26.63
N ALA A 289 -3.40 -10.66 -26.68
CA ALA A 289 -3.58 -11.53 -25.54
C ALA A 289 -2.19 -12.03 -25.09
N ALA A 290 -1.73 -11.59 -23.92
CA ALA A 290 -0.49 -12.07 -23.35
C ALA A 290 -0.71 -13.49 -22.82
N GLU A 291 -0.01 -14.47 -23.39
CA GLU A 291 0.08 -15.81 -22.82
C GLU A 291 0.73 -15.73 -21.44
N LEU A 292 -0.02 -16.16 -20.43
CA LEU A 292 0.44 -16.39 -19.07
C LEU A 292 1.29 -17.66 -19.04
N SER A 293 2.62 -17.52 -19.16
CA SER A 293 3.55 -18.59 -18.83
C SER A 293 3.94 -18.47 -17.35
N ILE A 294 3.41 -19.35 -16.50
CA ILE A 294 4.10 -19.69 -15.25
C ILE A 294 5.39 -20.38 -15.68
N ALA A 295 6.53 -19.70 -15.61
CA ALA A 295 7.81 -20.32 -15.90
C ALA A 295 8.02 -21.48 -14.89
N PRO A 296 8.17 -22.74 -15.33
CA PRO A 296 8.68 -23.77 -14.46
C PRO A 296 10.16 -23.47 -14.27
N GLU A 297 10.53 -22.96 -13.10
CA GLU A 297 11.93 -22.90 -12.72
C GLU A 297 12.40 -24.35 -12.52
N ALA A 298 13.36 -24.76 -13.34
CA ALA A 298 13.82 -26.14 -13.44
C ALA A 298 14.19 -26.72 -12.08
N ALA A 299 13.55 -27.83 -11.72
CA ALA A 299 14.03 -28.68 -10.65
C ALA A 299 15.42 -29.22 -11.02
N LYS A 300 16.40 -28.97 -10.15
CA LYS A 300 17.59 -29.80 -9.97
C LYS A 300 17.62 -30.26 -8.53
#